data_AF-A0A350DHD4-F1
#
_entry.id   AF-A0A350DHD4-F1
#
_cell.length_a   1.000
_cell.length_b   1.000
_cell.length_c   1.000
_cell.angle_alpha   90.00
_cell.angle_beta   90.00
_cell.angle_gamma   90.00
#
_symmetry.space_group_name_H-M   'P 1'
#
loop_
_entity.id
_entity.type
_entity.pdbx_description
1 polymer ?
#
loop_
_entity_poly.entity_id
_entity_poly.type
_entity_poly.pdbx_seq_one_letter_code
_entity_poly.pdbx_strand_id
1 'polypeptide(L)'
;ASLARDIIEGLNAKFRELKTLGLIVDGSAWLNEELNTQTSLKGGKLRIDYDYTPVPPLEDLGFQQRITDSYLADFAERVAATA
;
A
#
# COMPACT_ATOMS: atom_id res chain seq x y z
N ALA A 1 -14.90 -4.65 25.77
CA ALA A 1 -13.90 -4.15 24.83
C ALA A 1 -13.27 -2.89 25.43
N SER A 2 -11.96 -2.69 25.34
CA SER A 2 -11.29 -1.49 25.85
C SER A 2 -11.17 -0.45 24.73
N LEU A 3 -11.44 0.82 25.03
CA LEU A 3 -11.41 1.93 24.07
C LEU A 3 -10.14 1.97 23.20
N ALA A 4 -8.98 1.69 23.78
CA ALA A 4 -7.71 1.67 23.06
C ALA A 4 -7.69 0.61 21.94
N ARG A 5 -8.28 -0.55 22.18
CA ARG A 5 -8.38 -1.62 21.19
C ARG A 5 -9.31 -1.21 20.03
N ASP A 6 -10.45 -0.60 20.35
CA ASP A 6 -11.40 -0.14 19.33
C ASP A 6 -10.77 0.94 18.43
N ILE A 7 -9.95 1.83 18.99
CA ILE A 7 -9.18 2.83 18.23
C ILE A 7 -8.16 2.16 17.30
N ILE A 8 -7.38 1.19 17.80
CA ILE A 8 -6.38 0.47 17.00
C ILE A 8 -7.04 -0.31 15.86
N GLU A 9 -8.14 -1.00 16.15
CA GLU A 9 -8.89 -1.75 15.13
C GLU A 9 -9.48 -0.81 14.07
N GLY A 10 -9.97 0.37 14.46
CA GLY A 10 -10.45 1.41 13.55
C GLY A 10 -9.33 1.98 12.66
N LEU A 11 -8.16 2.28 13.22
CA LEU A 11 -6.97 2.73 12.47
C LEU A 11 -6.54 1.69 11.43
N ASN A 12 -6.43 0.43 11.84
CA ASN A 12 -6.08 -0.67 10.94
C ASN A 12 -7.15 -0.94 9.87
N ALA A 13 -8.43 -0.71 10.18
CA ALA A 13 -9.49 -0.73 9.16
C ALA A 13 -9.28 0.39 8.12
N LYS A 14 -8.92 1.61 8.56
CA LYS A 14 -8.66 2.72 7.65
C LYS A 14 -7.42 2.49 6.78
N PHE A 15 -6.34 1.93 7.32
CA PHE A 15 -5.17 1.59 6.50
C PHE A 15 -5.49 0.55 5.41
N ARG A 16 -6.30 -0.46 5.72
CA ARG A 16 -6.79 -1.41 4.70
C ARG A 16 -7.61 -0.73 3.60
N GLU A 17 -8.47 0.23 3.97
CA GLU A 17 -9.22 1.04 3.00
C GLU A 17 -8.27 1.83 2.10
N LEU A 18 -7.30 2.56 2.67
CA LEU A 18 -6.34 3.37 1.92
C LEU A 18 -5.45 2.52 0.99
N LYS A 19 -5.04 1.33 1.44
CA LYS A 19 -4.30 0.34 0.63
C LYS A 19 -5.15 -0.16 -0.54
N THR A 20 -6.44 -0.45 -0.29
CA THR A 20 -7.37 -0.88 -1.34
C THR A 20 -7.60 0.22 -2.39
N LEU A 21 -7.60 1.48 -1.98
CA LEU A 21 -7.68 2.65 -2.87
C LEU A 21 -6.36 2.94 -3.61
N GLY A 22 -5.27 2.20 -3.33
CA GLY A 22 -3.96 2.44 -3.93
C GLY A 22 -3.31 3.77 -3.51
N LEU A 23 -3.71 4.33 -2.36
CA LEU A 23 -3.16 5.59 -1.85
C LEU A 23 -1.90 5.39 -1.02
N ILE A 24 -1.76 4.21 -0.40
CA ILE A 24 -0.59 3.77 0.37
C ILE A 24 -0.21 2.35 -0.05
N VAL A 25 1.04 1.99 0.17
CA VAL A 25 1.55 0.62 -0.02
C VAL A 25 1.06 -0.27 1.13
N ASP A 26 1.26 0.18 2.37
CA ASP A 26 0.79 -0.51 3.57
C ASP A 26 0.79 0.41 4.80
N GLY A 27 0.19 -0.04 5.90
CA GLY A 27 0.30 0.59 7.21
C GLY A 27 -0.34 -0.21 8.33
N SER A 28 0.17 -0.04 9.55
CA SER A 28 -0.32 -0.74 10.74
C SER A 28 -0.24 0.13 11.99
N ALA A 29 -1.18 -0.06 12.92
CA ALA A 29 -1.21 0.61 14.21
C ALA A 29 -1.23 -0.41 15.35
N TRP A 30 -0.53 -0.11 16.45
CA TRP A 30 -0.44 -0.96 17.64
C TRP A 30 -0.25 -0.13 18.92
N LEU A 31 -0.43 -0.79 20.08
CA LEU A 31 -0.16 -0.18 21.37
C LEU A 31 1.31 -0.40 21.74
N ASN A 32 2.06 0.68 21.89
CA ASN A 32 3.41 0.62 22.46
C ASN A 32 3.33 0.82 23.98
N GLU A 33 3.67 -0.22 24.75
CA GLU A 33 3.58 -0.18 26.21
C GLU A 33 4.58 0.79 26.85
N GLU A 34 5.73 1.02 26.22
CA GLU A 34 6.76 1.92 26.72
C GLU A 34 6.29 3.38 26.73
N LEU A 35 5.44 3.76 25.76
CA LEU A 35 4.83 5.09 25.68
C LEU A 35 3.60 5.26 26.58
N ASN A 36 3.06 4.15 27.10
CA ASN A 36 1.81 4.10 27.86
C ASN A 36 2.03 3.61 29.30
N THR A 37 3.01 4.22 29.98
CA THR A 37 3.26 3.99 31.41
C THR A 37 2.03 4.28 32.29
N GLN A 38 1.99 3.71 33.49
CA GLN A 38 0.88 3.93 34.43
C GLN A 38 0.68 5.43 34.76
N THR A 39 1.76 6.19 34.89
CA THR A 39 1.70 7.63 35.20
C THR A 39 1.08 8.43 34.04
N SER A 40 1.44 8.12 32.78
CA SER A 40 0.86 8.81 31.62
C SER A 40 -0.62 8.47 31.45
N LEU A 41 -1.00 7.21 31.65
CA LEU A 41 -2.38 6.76 31.58
C LEU A 41 -3.26 7.36 32.69
N LYS A 42 -2.76 7.44 33.93
CA LYS A 42 -3.45 8.14 35.03
C LYS A 42 -3.66 9.63 34.72
N GLY A 43 -2.73 10.24 33.97
CA GLY A 43 -2.85 11.59 33.45
C GLY A 43 -3.75 11.73 32.22
N GLY A 44 -4.46 10.67 31.81
CA GLY A 44 -5.37 10.68 30.66
C GLY A 44 -4.66 10.71 29.30
N LYS A 45 -3.39 10.30 29.22
CA LYS A 45 -2.61 10.33 27.98
C LYS A 45 -2.47 8.92 27.40
N LEU A 46 -3.10 8.70 26.24
CA LEU A 46 -2.93 7.49 25.43
C LEU A 46 -2.12 7.84 24.18
N ARG A 47 -1.12 7.02 23.86
CA ARG A 47 -0.33 7.11 22.63
C ARG A 47 -0.52 5.83 21.81
N ILE A 48 -0.82 5.98 20.53
CA ILE A 48 -0.92 4.88 19.57
C ILE A 48 0.19 5.08 18.56
N ASP A 49 1.05 4.08 18.43
CA ASP A 49 2.09 4.06 17.40
C ASP A 49 1.52 3.47 16.13
N TYR A 50 2.02 3.98 15.00
CA TYR A 50 1.69 3.45 13.68
C TYR A 50 2.81 3.69 12.69
N ASP A 51 2.90 2.81 11.71
CA ASP A 51 3.70 2.98 10.51
C ASP A 51 2.79 3.01 9.26
N TYR A 52 3.24 3.69 8.22
CA TYR A 52 2.65 3.57 6.89
C TYR A 52 3.66 3.99 5.83
N THR A 53 3.51 3.43 4.63
CA THR A 53 4.33 3.76 3.46
C THR A 53 3.44 4.36 2.37
N PRO A 54 3.58 5.64 2.00
CA PRO A 54 2.83 6.21 0.88
C PRO A 54 3.28 5.58 -0.44
N VAL A 55 2.44 5.64 -1.47
CA VAL A 55 2.85 5.19 -2.82
C VAL A 55 3.94 6.13 -3.35
N PRO A 56 5.09 5.60 -3.78
CA PRO A 56 6.16 6.42 -4.32
C PRO A 56 5.72 7.07 -5.65
N PRO A 57 6.04 8.35 -5.88
CA PRO A 57 5.76 8.99 -7.16
C PRO A 57 6.60 8.36 -8.28
N LEU A 58 6.02 8.25 -9.47
CA LEU A 58 6.75 7.84 -10.68
C LEU A 58 7.51 9.03 -11.24
N GLU A 59 8.64 9.37 -10.61
CA GLU A 59 9.46 10.55 -10.97
C GLU A 59 10.34 10.31 -12.21
N ASP A 60 10.75 9.06 -12.45
CA ASP A 60 11.59 8.69 -13.58
C ASP A 60 11.01 7.48 -14.33
N LEU A 61 10.35 7.76 -15.45
CA LEU A 61 9.79 6.76 -16.35
C LEU A 61 10.68 6.61 -17.59
N GLY A 62 11.46 5.52 -17.63
CA GLY A 62 12.29 5.17 -18.78
C GLY A 62 11.61 4.18 -19.74
N PHE A 63 11.67 4.47 -21.05
CA PHE A 63 11.24 3.53 -22.08
C PHE A 63 12.44 2.91 -22.79
N GLN A 64 12.47 1.58 -22.91
CA GLN A 64 13.47 0.86 -23.71
C GLN A 64 12.86 0.37 -25.02
N GLN A 65 13.03 1.15 -26.07
CA GLN A 65 12.61 0.77 -27.41
C GLN A 65 13.56 -0.28 -28.00
N ARG A 66 13.00 -1.31 -28.63
CA ARG A 66 13.74 -2.31 -29.42
C ARG A 66 13.12 -2.41 -30.80
N ILE A 67 13.96 -2.37 -31.83
CA ILE A 67 13.56 -2.70 -33.20
C ILE A 67 13.62 -4.23 -33.33
N THR A 68 12.58 -4.85 -33.85
CA THR A 68 12.50 -6.30 -34.05
C THR A 68 11.65 -6.64 -35.27
N ASP A 69 12.06 -7.68 -35.97
CA ASP A 69 11.38 -8.31 -37.10
C ASP A 69 10.68 -9.62 -36.70
N SER A 70 10.73 -10.02 -35.42
CA SER A 70 10.13 -11.27 -34.94
C SER A 70 8.61 -11.33 -35.18
N TYR A 71 7.97 -10.16 -35.30
CA TYR A 71 6.55 -10.05 -35.64
C TYR A 71 6.23 -10.30 -37.12
N LEU A 72 7.26 -10.37 -37.97
CA LEU A 72 7.13 -10.68 -39.39
C LEU A 72 7.22 -12.19 -39.66
N ALA A 73 7.63 -13.01 -38.68
CA ALA A 73 7.84 -14.44 -38.85
C ALA A 73 6.59 -15.17 -39.36
N ASP A 74 5.43 -14.89 -38.76
CA ASP A 74 4.16 -15.55 -39.11
C ASP A 74 3.23 -14.62 -39.91
N PHE A 75 3.79 -13.58 -40.55
CA PHE A 75 3.01 -12.57 -41.26
C PHE A 75 2.10 -13.20 -42.33
N ALA A 76 2.63 -14.15 -43.10
CA ALA A 76 1.88 -14.84 -44.14
C ALA A 76 0.69 -15.64 -43.59
N GLU A 77 0.86 -16.34 -42.47
CA GLU A 77 -0.23 -17.10 -41.83
C GLU A 77 -1.32 -16.18 -41.29
N ARG A 78 -0.95 -15.02 -40.72
CA ARG A 78 -1.93 -14.04 -40.20
C ARG A 78 -2.76 -13.39 -41.32
N VAL A 79 -2.17 -13.19 -42.49
CA VAL A 79 -2.89 -12.69 -43.69
C VAL A 79 -3.83 -13.77 -44.23
N ALA A 80 -3.40 -15.03 -44.25
CA ALA A 80 -4.22 -16.14 -44.73
C ALA A 80 -5.42 -16.44 -43.81
N ALA A 81 -5.28 -16.26 -42.49
CA ALA A 81 -6.35 -16.49 -41.51
C ALA A 81 -7.46 -15.42 -41.51
N THR A 82 -7.23 -14.28 -42.18
CA THR A 82 -8.21 -13.18 -42.28
C THR A 82 -8.94 -13.12 -43.63
N ALA A 83 -8.62 -14.02 -44.56
CA ALA A 83 -9.30 -14.20 -45.85
C ALA A 83 -10.28 -15.39 -45.80
#